data_AF-A0A9P9KG04-F1
#
_entry.id   AF-A0A9P9KG04-F1
#
_cell.length_a   1.000
_cell.length_b   1.000
_cell.length_c   1.000
_cell.angle_alpha   90.00
_cell.angle_beta   90.00
_cell.angle_gamma   90.00
#
_symmetry.space_group_name_H-M   'P 1'
#
loop_
_entity.id
_entity.type
_entity.pdbx_description
1 polymer ?
#
loop_
_entity_poly.entity_id
_entity_poly.type
_entity_poly.pdbx_seq_one_letter_code
_entity_poly.pdbx_strand_id
1 'polypeptide(L)'
;MAGLSQPGHGPVQTSAVVVLGASSCLAMPPPSPPTPSSSPPGDTFCEPIDPLSLERELRGDSPIKDQRLREGIHVLNTEALALRNLSRLYETDPVARDGFNLSVQAITKQQAANGKLVVIGVGKSGHIGQKLVATFKSLAIHAVFLHPTEALHGDLGIIGPNDTLMFITYSGKTQELLIMLPHIDESLPTILLTSHTSPDTCEFIKHRPNTILLPAPIPEPEKISFGVSAPTTSTTVALAVGDAIAVTAAKEINSSIAVVFAKNHPGGAIGAAARQPRIIKDIAVSWCDIPVAAETEEESLGFDLLRAGLDSVTGWVRVQDRVASPGTIRKIGRHDLNKSLEEIPDVLMSKALMLSLSSETTIRQARDILKNMQLSPNDEDMAYTDALWQRIRDYD
;
A
#
# COMPACT_ATOMS: atom_id res chain seq x y z
N MET A 1 -22.48 -22.89 -21.23
CA MET A 1 -21.72 -23.49 -20.11
C MET A 1 -20.73 -22.45 -19.60
N ALA A 2 -20.84 -22.19 -18.29
CA ALA A 2 -19.94 -21.52 -17.35
C ALA A 2 -18.79 -20.63 -17.85
N GLY A 3 -18.81 -19.37 -17.40
CA GLY A 3 -17.66 -18.46 -17.34
C GLY A 3 -16.94 -18.49 -15.99
N LEU A 4 -15.97 -17.59 -15.85
CA LEU A 4 -15.31 -16.99 -14.66
C LEU A 4 -14.06 -16.25 -15.23
N SER A 5 -13.71 -15.00 -14.93
CA SER A 5 -13.36 -14.41 -13.63
C SER A 5 -12.99 -12.90 -13.78
N GLN A 6 -12.92 -12.21 -12.63
CA GLN A 6 -12.95 -10.76 -12.35
C GLN A 6 -11.71 -9.91 -12.78
N PRO A 7 -11.76 -8.58 -12.55
CA PRO A 7 -10.64 -7.92 -11.85
C PRO A 7 -11.07 -7.11 -10.62
N GLY A 8 -10.09 -6.87 -9.75
CA GLY A 8 -10.24 -6.51 -8.34
C GLY A 8 -10.66 -5.08 -8.01
N HIS A 9 -11.30 -4.95 -6.85
CA HIS A 9 -11.58 -3.68 -6.16
C HIS A 9 -10.60 -3.53 -4.98
N GLY A 10 -9.90 -2.40 -4.91
CA GLY A 10 -9.30 -1.90 -3.67
C GLY A 10 -10.37 -1.35 -2.71
N PRO A 11 -10.05 -1.06 -1.44
CA PRO A 11 -11.05 -0.66 -0.45
C PRO A 11 -11.56 0.74 -0.78
N VAL A 12 -12.79 0.82 -1.27
CA VAL A 12 -13.48 2.07 -1.54
C VAL A 12 -14.21 2.49 -0.26
N GLN A 13 -13.70 3.52 0.40
CA GLN A 13 -14.45 4.23 1.44
C GLN A 13 -15.74 4.79 0.83
N THR A 14 -16.88 4.20 1.20
CA THR A 14 -18.21 4.78 0.94
C THR A 14 -19.08 4.60 2.17
N SER A 15 -19.19 5.65 2.97
CA SER A 15 -20.24 5.79 3.98
C SER A 15 -20.70 7.25 3.94
N ALA A 16 -21.96 7.45 3.56
CA ALA A 16 -22.56 8.77 3.41
C ALA A 16 -23.01 9.30 4.77
N VAL A 17 -22.33 10.33 5.29
CA VAL A 17 -22.82 11.15 6.40
C VAL A 17 -22.43 12.59 6.12
N VAL A 18 -23.39 13.51 6.23
CA VAL A 18 -23.18 14.95 6.05
C VAL A 18 -23.47 15.66 7.37
N VAL A 19 -22.56 16.56 7.79
CA VAL A 19 -22.74 17.39 8.98
C VAL A 19 -23.28 18.75 8.58
N LEU A 20 -24.31 19.23 9.28
CA LEU A 20 -24.87 20.57 9.15
C LEU A 20 -24.45 21.43 10.34
N GLY A 21 -23.84 22.59 10.06
CA GLY A 21 -23.60 23.65 11.05
C GLY A 21 -22.39 23.42 11.95
N ALA A 22 -21.20 23.81 11.49
CA ALA A 22 -20.08 24.16 12.35
C ALA A 22 -19.58 25.55 11.97
N SER A 23 -19.72 26.50 12.89
CA SER A 23 -19.15 27.84 12.77
C SER A 23 -17.63 27.76 12.66
N SER A 24 -17.08 28.60 11.78
CA SER A 24 -15.66 28.65 11.45
C SER A 24 -14.77 29.02 12.65
N CYS A 25 -13.75 28.20 12.89
CA CYS A 25 -12.42 28.67 13.25
C CYS A 25 -11.42 27.54 13.03
N LEU A 26 -10.82 27.48 11.84
CA LEU A 26 -9.58 26.75 11.66
C LEU A 26 -8.46 27.67 12.20
N ALA A 27 -7.95 27.34 13.39
CA ALA A 27 -6.65 27.83 13.80
C ALA A 27 -5.63 27.34 12.76
N MET A 28 -5.07 28.25 11.98
CA MET A 28 -4.00 27.92 11.05
C MET A 28 -2.85 27.27 11.84
N PRO A 29 -2.32 26.11 11.42
CA PRO A 29 -1.04 25.66 11.94
C PRO A 29 0.03 26.70 11.58
N PRO A 30 1.05 26.92 12.43
CA PRO A 30 2.08 27.90 12.14
C PRO A 30 2.77 27.58 10.80
N PRO A 31 3.05 28.60 9.97
CA PRO A 31 3.69 28.38 8.68
C PRO A 31 5.08 27.78 8.87
N SER A 32 5.42 26.82 8.02
CA SER A 32 6.78 26.30 7.87
C SER A 32 7.76 27.44 7.57
N PRO A 33 9.03 27.36 8.02
CA PRO A 33 10.01 28.42 7.81
C PRO A 33 10.28 28.65 6.32
N PRO A 34 10.57 29.90 5.91
CA PRO A 34 10.69 30.26 4.50
C PRO A 34 11.95 29.68 3.87
N THR A 35 11.81 29.09 2.69
CA THR A 35 12.91 28.84 1.75
C THR A 35 13.42 30.18 1.21
N PRO A 36 14.73 30.42 1.15
CA PRO A 36 15.26 31.71 0.72
C PRO A 36 14.97 31.97 -0.76
N SER A 37 14.50 33.18 -1.03
CA SER A 37 14.17 33.73 -2.33
C SER A 37 15.42 34.20 -3.08
N SER A 38 15.39 34.01 -4.40
CA SER A 38 16.13 34.86 -5.32
C SER A 38 15.31 35.03 -6.60
N SER A 39 14.76 36.22 -6.78
CA SER A 39 14.36 36.77 -8.09
C SER A 39 15.26 37.97 -8.37
N PRO A 40 15.49 38.32 -9.66
CA PRO A 40 15.10 39.67 -10.08
C PRO A 40 14.55 39.65 -11.55
N PRO A 41 14.27 40.80 -12.22
CA PRO A 41 12.92 41.33 -12.38
C PRO A 41 12.48 41.55 -13.85
N GLY A 42 11.19 41.83 -14.05
CA GLY A 42 10.73 42.79 -15.08
C GLY A 42 10.01 42.25 -16.32
N ASP A 43 8.68 42.41 -16.31
CA ASP A 43 7.75 42.77 -17.39
C ASP A 43 7.91 42.14 -18.79
N THR A 44 6.93 41.36 -19.26
CA THR A 44 5.87 41.82 -20.19
C THR A 44 4.98 40.67 -20.73
N PHE A 45 3.67 40.91 -20.66
CA PHE A 45 2.53 40.38 -21.45
C PHE A 45 2.30 38.87 -21.68
N CYS A 46 1.03 38.49 -21.46
CA CYS A 46 0.41 37.19 -21.65
C CYS A 46 -0.03 37.00 -23.12
N GLU A 47 0.25 35.85 -23.73
CA GLU A 47 -0.44 35.31 -24.93
C GLU A 47 -0.34 33.76 -24.96
N PRO A 48 -1.25 33.06 -25.70
CA PRO A 48 -1.94 31.85 -25.25
C PRO A 48 -1.15 30.54 -25.38
N ILE A 49 -1.57 29.54 -24.62
CA ILE A 49 -1.02 28.17 -24.61
C ILE A 49 -1.25 27.52 -25.99
N ASP A 50 -0.19 27.43 -26.79
CA ASP A 50 -0.15 26.64 -28.02
C ASP A 50 0.19 25.17 -27.66
N PRO A 51 -0.55 24.17 -28.18
CA PRO A 51 -0.42 22.78 -27.74
C PRO A 51 0.78 22.10 -28.37
N LEU A 52 1.58 21.42 -27.53
CA LEU A 52 2.52 20.35 -27.90
C LEU A 52 3.44 20.64 -29.10
N SER A 53 4.46 21.47 -28.88
CA SER A 53 5.68 21.43 -29.68
C SER A 53 6.81 20.85 -28.83
N LEU A 54 6.97 19.54 -28.88
CA LEU A 54 8.26 18.89 -28.62
C LEU A 54 9.23 19.43 -29.68
N GLU A 55 9.98 20.48 -29.35
CA GLU A 55 11.34 20.78 -29.85
C GLU A 55 11.69 22.25 -29.53
N ARG A 56 12.86 22.44 -28.89
CA ARG A 56 13.50 23.70 -28.41
C ARG A 56 13.02 24.13 -27.02
N GLU A 57 13.84 24.22 -25.96
CA GLU A 57 15.25 24.55 -25.85
C GLU A 57 15.88 23.86 -24.61
N LEU A 58 16.63 22.77 -24.81
CA LEU A 58 17.66 22.35 -23.84
C LEU A 58 18.93 23.16 -24.15
N ARG A 59 18.96 24.42 -23.75
CA ARG A 59 20.19 25.22 -23.70
C ARG A 59 20.53 25.50 -22.25
N GLY A 60 21.47 24.73 -21.70
CA GLY A 60 22.20 25.16 -20.50
C GLY A 60 22.70 24.08 -19.54
N ASP A 61 22.40 22.79 -19.72
CA ASP A 61 22.97 21.78 -18.83
C ASP A 61 24.25 21.17 -19.41
N SER A 62 25.32 21.27 -18.62
CA SER A 62 26.65 20.77 -18.93
C SER A 62 26.57 19.29 -19.36
N PRO A 63 27.34 18.83 -20.36
CA PRO A 63 27.36 17.43 -20.81
C PRO A 63 27.63 16.42 -19.67
N ILE A 64 28.24 16.89 -18.58
CA ILE A 64 28.46 16.13 -17.34
C ILE A 64 27.15 15.91 -16.55
N LYS A 65 26.24 16.90 -16.50
CA LYS A 65 24.93 16.76 -15.85
C LYS A 65 24.06 15.74 -16.57
N ASP A 66 24.02 15.80 -17.90
CA ASP A 66 23.29 14.84 -18.73
C ASP A 66 23.86 13.43 -18.58
N GLN A 67 25.18 13.31 -18.46
CA GLN A 67 25.81 12.01 -18.21
C GLN A 67 25.48 11.44 -16.83
N ARG A 68 25.55 12.24 -15.76
CA ARG A 68 25.17 11.82 -14.40
C ARG A 68 23.73 11.31 -14.34
N LEU A 69 22.81 12.03 -14.98
CA LEU A 69 21.41 11.63 -15.02
C LEU A 69 21.23 10.31 -15.79
N ARG A 70 21.90 10.16 -16.95
CA ARG A 70 21.88 8.89 -17.71
C ARG A 70 22.39 7.70 -16.88
N GLU A 71 23.49 7.88 -16.15
CA GLU A 71 24.04 6.82 -15.28
C GLU A 71 23.07 6.46 -14.15
N GLY A 72 22.47 7.46 -13.50
CA GLY A 72 21.44 7.23 -12.48
C GLY A 72 20.20 6.51 -13.03
N ILE A 73 19.71 6.92 -14.20
CA ILE A 73 18.58 6.27 -14.89
C ILE A 73 18.93 4.82 -15.26
N HIS A 74 20.17 4.55 -15.67
CA HIS A 74 20.62 3.19 -15.98
C HIS A 74 20.53 2.27 -14.76
N VAL A 75 20.91 2.74 -13.56
CA VAL A 75 20.75 1.98 -12.32
C VAL A 75 19.27 1.68 -12.05
N LEU A 76 18.42 2.71 -12.08
CA LEU A 76 16.97 2.57 -11.83
C LEU A 76 16.30 1.60 -12.80
N ASN A 77 16.62 1.70 -14.09
CA ASN A 77 16.09 0.79 -15.11
C ASN A 77 16.57 -0.65 -14.92
N THR A 78 17.84 -0.83 -14.53
CA THR A 78 18.40 -2.16 -14.23
C THR A 78 17.68 -2.81 -13.05
N GLU A 79 17.42 -2.04 -11.99
CA GLU A 79 16.68 -2.52 -10.82
C GLU A 79 15.22 -2.85 -11.17
N ALA A 80 14.55 -1.98 -11.92
CA ALA A 80 13.18 -2.22 -12.38
C ALA A 80 13.08 -3.48 -13.25
N LEU A 81 14.05 -3.70 -14.15
CA LEU A 81 14.14 -4.90 -14.97
C LEU A 81 14.33 -6.16 -14.11
N ALA A 82 15.20 -6.10 -13.10
CA ALA A 82 15.42 -7.20 -12.18
C ALA A 82 14.14 -7.58 -11.43
N LEU A 83 13.40 -6.60 -10.91
CA LEU A 83 12.11 -6.83 -10.25
C LEU A 83 11.08 -7.46 -11.19
N ARG A 84 10.98 -6.99 -12.44
CA ARG A 84 10.07 -7.59 -13.44
C ARG A 84 10.41 -9.05 -13.72
N ASN A 85 11.69 -9.36 -13.87
CA ASN A 85 12.14 -10.74 -14.09
C ASN A 85 11.90 -11.61 -12.86
N LEU A 86 12.06 -11.04 -11.66
CA LEU A 86 11.78 -11.71 -10.39
C LEU A 86 10.30 -12.07 -10.26
N SER A 87 9.39 -11.14 -10.59
CA SER A 87 7.94 -11.45 -10.62
C SER A 87 7.64 -12.61 -11.56
N ARG A 88 8.21 -12.60 -12.77
CA ARG A 88 8.05 -13.70 -13.73
C ARG A 88 8.60 -15.02 -13.19
N LEU A 89 9.75 -15.00 -12.51
CA LEU A 89 10.33 -16.18 -11.88
C LEU A 89 9.33 -16.81 -10.90
N TYR A 90 8.78 -16.02 -9.97
CA TYR A 90 7.78 -16.49 -9.00
C TYR A 90 6.43 -16.85 -9.64
N GLU A 91 6.14 -16.42 -10.86
CA GLU A 91 4.96 -16.86 -11.60
C GLU A 91 5.18 -18.21 -12.32
N THR A 92 6.38 -18.46 -12.85
CA THR A 92 6.59 -19.58 -13.79
C THR A 92 7.44 -20.72 -13.23
N ASP A 93 8.35 -20.45 -12.29
CA ASP A 93 9.30 -21.43 -11.80
C ASP A 93 8.74 -22.19 -10.58
N PRO A 94 8.71 -23.53 -10.61
CA PRO A 94 8.11 -24.32 -9.53
C PRO A 94 8.90 -24.19 -8.21
N VAL A 95 10.24 -24.13 -8.27
CA VAL A 95 11.08 -24.03 -7.07
C VAL A 95 10.83 -22.70 -6.36
N ALA A 96 10.76 -21.60 -7.12
CA ALA A 96 10.45 -20.29 -6.56
C ALA A 96 9.04 -20.23 -5.96
N ARG A 97 8.04 -20.79 -6.66
CA ARG A 97 6.64 -20.84 -6.20
C ARG A 97 6.49 -21.64 -4.91
N ASP A 98 7.06 -22.84 -4.88
CA ASP A 98 6.99 -23.72 -3.71
C ASP A 98 7.77 -23.12 -2.54
N GLY A 99 8.97 -22.59 -2.81
CA GLY A 99 9.78 -21.89 -1.84
C GLY A 99 9.06 -20.72 -1.19
N PHE A 100 8.33 -19.91 -1.97
CA PHE A 100 7.52 -18.81 -1.45
C PHE A 100 6.42 -19.30 -0.51
N ASN A 101 5.62 -20.26 -0.95
CA ASN A 101 4.49 -20.79 -0.16
C ASN A 101 4.98 -21.48 1.13
N LEU A 102 6.03 -22.30 1.03
CA LEU A 102 6.61 -22.98 2.19
C LEU A 102 7.21 -21.99 3.19
N SER A 103 7.80 -20.90 2.72
CA SER A 103 8.34 -19.84 3.59
C SER A 103 7.23 -19.15 4.37
N VAL A 104 6.14 -18.76 3.70
CA VAL A 104 4.97 -18.15 4.34
C VAL A 104 4.38 -19.12 5.37
N GLN A 105 4.16 -20.39 4.99
CA GLN A 105 3.63 -21.43 5.88
C GLN A 105 4.52 -21.68 7.11
N ALA A 106 5.84 -21.72 6.92
CA ALA A 106 6.79 -21.92 8.02
C ALA A 106 6.74 -20.75 9.00
N ILE A 107 6.68 -19.51 8.51
CA ILE A 107 6.54 -18.32 9.36
C ILE A 107 5.21 -18.37 10.11
N THR A 108 4.08 -18.58 9.42
CA THR A 108 2.75 -18.53 10.06
C THR A 108 2.57 -19.62 11.10
N LYS A 109 3.01 -20.85 10.80
CA LYS A 109 2.98 -21.98 11.74
C LYS A 109 3.78 -21.71 13.00
N GLN A 110 5.01 -21.18 12.87
CA GLN A 110 5.85 -20.92 14.03
C GLN A 110 5.37 -19.72 14.85
N GLN A 111 4.84 -18.68 14.21
CA GLN A 111 4.20 -17.56 14.95
C GLN A 111 3.02 -18.06 15.79
N ALA A 112 2.20 -18.99 15.28
CA ALA A 112 1.11 -19.61 16.04
C ALA A 112 1.62 -20.45 17.23
N ALA A 113 2.84 -20.97 17.16
CA ALA A 113 3.52 -21.69 18.24
C ALA A 113 4.34 -20.76 19.18
N ASN A 114 4.07 -19.45 19.15
CA ASN A 114 4.81 -18.41 19.88
C ASN A 114 6.32 -18.34 19.55
N GLY A 115 6.72 -18.85 18.39
CA GLY A 115 8.05 -18.67 17.83
C GLY A 115 8.24 -17.30 17.19
N LYS A 116 9.49 -16.94 16.93
CA LYS A 116 9.85 -15.72 16.19
C LYS A 116 10.62 -16.04 14.92
N LEU A 117 10.61 -15.09 13.98
CA LEU A 117 11.45 -15.10 12.80
C LEU A 117 12.83 -14.50 13.14
N VAL A 118 13.89 -15.31 13.08
CA VAL A 118 15.26 -14.84 13.27
C VAL A 118 15.89 -14.61 11.89
N VAL A 119 16.12 -13.34 11.56
CA VAL A 119 16.70 -12.93 10.28
C VAL A 119 18.22 -12.77 10.44
N ILE A 120 18.98 -13.42 9.56
CA ILE A 120 20.43 -13.60 9.68
C ILE A 120 21.10 -13.16 8.38
N GLY A 121 22.13 -12.32 8.46
CA GLY A 121 22.92 -11.89 7.31
C GLY A 121 24.11 -11.02 7.68
N VAL A 122 25.08 -10.90 6.79
CA VAL A 122 26.28 -10.05 6.96
C VAL A 122 26.29 -8.90 5.95
N GLY A 123 26.99 -7.82 6.28
CA GLY A 123 27.22 -6.69 5.37
C GLY A 123 25.93 -6.08 4.82
N LYS A 124 25.87 -5.84 3.50
CA LYS A 124 24.69 -5.26 2.86
C LYS A 124 23.45 -6.15 2.98
N SER A 125 23.61 -7.47 2.87
CA SER A 125 22.53 -8.43 3.15
C SER A 125 22.04 -8.35 4.60
N GLY A 126 22.94 -8.11 5.56
CA GLY A 126 22.59 -7.85 6.95
C GLY A 126 21.74 -6.58 7.13
N HIS A 127 22.08 -5.49 6.46
CA HIS A 127 21.24 -4.27 6.49
C HIS A 127 19.86 -4.48 5.88
N ILE A 128 19.76 -5.24 4.77
CA ILE A 128 18.46 -5.64 4.22
C ILE A 128 17.69 -6.48 5.26
N GLY A 129 18.36 -7.42 5.94
CA GLY A 129 17.77 -8.19 7.03
C GLY A 129 17.23 -7.32 8.16
N GLN A 130 17.96 -6.29 8.59
CA GLN A 130 17.51 -5.34 9.61
C GLN A 130 16.27 -4.56 9.17
N LYS A 131 16.25 -4.07 7.92
CA LYS A 131 15.05 -3.42 7.35
C LYS A 131 13.87 -4.40 7.34
N LEU A 132 14.08 -5.63 6.88
CA LEU A 132 13.03 -6.64 6.83
C LEU A 132 12.49 -6.97 8.22
N VAL A 133 13.35 -7.08 9.24
CA VAL A 133 12.90 -7.24 10.64
C VAL A 133 11.99 -6.09 11.07
N ALA A 134 12.30 -4.84 10.68
CA ALA A 134 11.40 -3.72 10.92
C ALA A 134 10.07 -3.88 10.17
N THR A 135 10.08 -4.29 8.89
CA THR A 135 8.84 -4.59 8.13
C THR A 135 8.00 -5.66 8.84
N PHE A 136 8.60 -6.81 9.21
CA PHE A 136 7.91 -7.90 9.87
C PHE A 136 7.28 -7.45 11.19
N LYS A 137 8.02 -6.72 12.03
CA LYS A 137 7.49 -6.16 13.30
C LYS A 137 6.34 -5.19 13.07
N SER A 138 6.45 -4.32 12.07
CA SER A 138 5.39 -3.37 11.69
C SER A 138 4.10 -4.07 11.25
N LEU A 139 4.19 -5.31 10.78
CA LEU A 139 3.08 -6.18 10.39
C LEU A 139 2.71 -7.22 11.46
N ALA A 140 3.17 -7.02 12.71
CA ALA A 140 2.98 -7.89 13.87
C ALA A 140 3.44 -9.34 13.70
N ILE A 141 4.49 -9.54 12.92
CA ILE A 141 5.26 -10.79 12.93
C ILE A 141 6.41 -10.58 13.91
N HIS A 142 6.49 -11.42 14.94
CA HIS A 142 7.60 -11.38 15.88
C HIS A 142 8.88 -11.74 15.14
N ALA A 143 9.79 -10.78 15.01
CA ALA A 143 11.04 -10.96 14.30
C ALA A 143 12.21 -10.33 15.05
N VAL A 144 13.43 -10.87 14.87
CA VAL A 144 14.66 -10.32 15.43
C VAL A 144 15.80 -10.49 14.43
N PHE A 145 16.76 -9.57 14.44
CA PHE A 145 17.97 -9.68 13.63
C PHE A 145 19.07 -10.33 14.46
N LEU A 146 19.79 -11.29 13.90
CA LEU A 146 20.95 -11.93 14.51
C LEU A 146 22.15 -11.79 13.57
N HIS A 147 23.20 -11.12 14.04
CA HIS A 147 24.43 -11.00 13.27
C HIS A 147 25.25 -12.30 13.40
N PRO A 148 25.69 -12.94 12.29
CA PRO A 148 26.39 -14.23 12.32
C PRO A 148 27.65 -14.27 13.18
N THR A 149 28.45 -13.20 13.15
CA THR A 149 29.67 -13.10 13.98
C THR A 149 29.32 -13.07 15.47
N GLU A 150 28.32 -12.27 15.86
CA GLU A 150 27.91 -12.16 17.26
C GLU A 150 27.26 -13.46 17.75
N ALA A 151 26.55 -14.17 16.86
CA ALA A 151 25.98 -15.48 17.15
C ALA A 151 27.06 -16.47 17.63
N LEU A 152 28.17 -16.54 16.90
CA LEU A 152 29.33 -17.39 17.25
C LEU A 152 30.04 -16.95 18.54
N HIS A 153 29.72 -15.77 19.06
CA HIS A 153 30.27 -15.21 20.29
C HIS A 153 29.26 -15.12 21.45
N GLY A 154 28.10 -15.78 21.34
CA GLY A 154 27.14 -15.94 22.44
C GLY A 154 25.69 -15.67 22.08
N ASP A 155 25.43 -14.92 21.00
CA ASP A 155 24.08 -14.52 20.62
C ASP A 155 23.26 -15.65 19.97
N LEU A 156 23.84 -16.84 19.77
CA LEU A 156 23.07 -18.04 19.38
C LEU A 156 21.91 -18.32 20.34
N GLY A 157 22.02 -17.92 21.62
CA GLY A 157 20.93 -18.02 22.60
C GLY A 157 19.67 -17.23 22.25
N ILE A 158 19.73 -16.33 21.26
CA ILE A 158 18.54 -15.66 20.70
C ILE A 158 17.62 -16.67 20.00
N ILE A 159 18.16 -17.74 19.41
CA ILE A 159 17.39 -18.76 18.69
C ILE A 159 16.68 -19.66 19.71
N GLY A 160 15.35 -19.69 19.62
CA GLY A 160 14.47 -20.55 20.41
C GLY A 160 14.02 -21.81 19.66
N PRO A 161 13.41 -22.77 20.37
CA PRO A 161 13.05 -24.08 19.82
C PRO A 161 11.87 -24.07 18.84
N ASN A 162 11.08 -22.99 18.81
CA ASN A 162 9.94 -22.83 17.91
C ASN A 162 10.21 -21.78 16.82
N ASP A 163 11.46 -21.35 16.65
CA ASP A 163 11.75 -20.25 15.74
C ASP A 163 11.82 -20.69 14.27
N THR A 164 11.59 -19.73 13.38
CA THR A 164 11.93 -19.86 11.96
C THR A 164 13.17 -19.03 11.67
N LEU A 165 14.12 -19.59 10.94
CA LEU A 165 15.35 -18.91 10.56
C LEU A 165 15.25 -18.42 9.12
N MET A 166 15.66 -17.18 8.86
CA MET A 166 15.76 -16.63 7.51
C MET A 166 17.17 -16.10 7.27
N PHE A 167 17.92 -16.79 6.43
CA PHE A 167 19.25 -16.39 6.00
C PHE A 167 19.19 -15.57 4.72
N ILE A 168 19.94 -14.48 4.68
CA ILE A 168 20.07 -13.62 3.50
C ILE A 168 21.52 -13.64 3.04
N THR A 169 21.76 -14.22 1.87
CA THR A 169 23.07 -14.22 1.22
C THR A 169 22.94 -14.29 -0.28
N TYR A 170 23.54 -13.35 -0.99
CA TYR A 170 23.54 -13.40 -2.46
C TYR A 170 24.26 -14.66 -2.97
N SER A 171 25.47 -14.94 -2.47
CA SER A 171 26.35 -15.98 -3.04
C SER A 171 26.11 -17.41 -2.54
N GLY A 172 25.35 -17.60 -1.46
CA GLY A 172 25.14 -18.91 -0.86
C GLY A 172 26.38 -19.55 -0.23
N LYS A 173 27.54 -18.86 -0.22
CA LYS A 173 28.83 -19.39 0.27
C LYS A 173 29.52 -18.48 1.29
N THR A 174 28.75 -17.58 1.92
CA THR A 174 29.25 -16.66 2.94
C THR A 174 29.79 -17.45 4.13
N GLN A 175 31.08 -17.30 4.43
CA GLN A 175 31.80 -18.17 5.37
C GLN A 175 31.24 -18.07 6.79
N GLU A 176 30.88 -16.88 7.27
CA GLU A 176 30.30 -16.65 8.59
C GLU A 176 28.96 -17.37 8.76
N LEU A 177 28.16 -17.45 7.68
CA LEU A 177 26.91 -18.20 7.69
C LEU A 177 27.16 -19.70 7.73
N LEU A 178 28.08 -20.20 6.88
CA LEU A 178 28.37 -21.63 6.80
C LEU A 178 28.96 -22.17 8.12
N ILE A 179 29.85 -21.41 8.76
CA ILE A 179 30.46 -21.79 10.04
C ILE A 179 29.41 -21.87 11.16
N MET A 180 28.35 -21.08 11.10
CA MET A 180 27.32 -21.10 12.16
C MET A 180 26.35 -22.28 12.02
N LEU A 181 26.17 -22.84 10.83
CA LEU A 181 25.16 -23.88 10.56
C LEU A 181 25.23 -25.10 11.50
N PRO A 182 26.41 -25.67 11.82
CA PRO A 182 26.51 -26.83 12.71
C PRO A 182 26.09 -26.55 14.16
N HIS A 183 25.96 -25.28 14.55
CA HIS A 183 25.57 -24.86 15.90
C HIS A 183 24.08 -24.54 16.02
N ILE A 184 23.31 -24.74 14.94
CA ILE A 184 21.88 -24.45 14.88
C ILE A 184 21.11 -25.76 14.75
N ASP A 185 20.11 -25.96 15.61
CA ASP A 185 19.20 -27.10 15.57
C ASP A 185 18.62 -27.31 14.15
N GLU A 186 18.87 -28.48 13.57
CA GLU A 186 18.47 -28.86 12.21
C GLU A 186 16.95 -29.01 12.04
N SER A 187 16.21 -29.19 13.14
CA SER A 187 14.75 -29.29 13.12
C SER A 187 14.06 -27.96 12.85
N LEU A 188 14.75 -26.83 13.07
CA LEU A 188 14.19 -25.51 12.86
C LEU A 188 14.00 -25.22 11.37
N PRO A 189 12.79 -24.80 10.94
CA PRO A 189 12.55 -24.43 9.56
C PRO A 189 13.49 -23.30 9.16
N THR A 190 14.21 -23.51 8.06
CA THR A 190 15.25 -22.61 7.59
C THR A 190 14.91 -22.15 6.19
N ILE A 191 14.81 -20.84 6.03
CA ILE A 191 14.54 -20.14 4.79
C ILE A 191 15.85 -19.51 4.32
N LEU A 192 16.18 -19.63 3.03
CA LEU A 192 17.36 -19.04 2.43
C LEU A 192 16.99 -18.14 1.26
N LEU A 193 17.15 -16.83 1.46
CA LEU A 193 17.03 -15.82 0.41
C LEU A 193 18.38 -15.61 -0.28
N THR A 194 18.48 -16.02 -1.54
CA THR A 194 19.76 -16.07 -2.29
C THR A 194 19.61 -15.94 -3.79
N SER A 195 20.68 -15.68 -4.54
CA SER A 195 20.62 -15.59 -6.01
C SER A 195 20.47 -16.95 -6.71
N HIS A 196 20.63 -18.05 -5.98
CA HIS A 196 20.50 -19.40 -6.53
C HIS A 196 19.03 -19.72 -6.85
N THR A 197 18.80 -20.32 -8.02
CA THR A 197 17.48 -20.79 -8.45
C THR A 197 17.31 -22.29 -8.30
N SER A 198 18.40 -23.03 -8.07
CA SER A 198 18.39 -24.49 -7.92
C SER A 198 19.16 -24.93 -6.66
N PRO A 199 18.57 -25.78 -5.80
CA PRO A 199 19.18 -26.18 -4.53
C PRO A 199 20.57 -26.82 -4.63
N ASP A 200 20.78 -27.66 -5.63
CA ASP A 200 22.03 -28.40 -5.90
C ASP A 200 23.23 -27.48 -6.17
N THR A 201 22.97 -26.27 -6.67
CA THR A 201 24.01 -25.29 -6.97
C THR A 201 24.45 -24.47 -5.76
N CYS A 202 23.72 -24.52 -4.65
CA CYS A 202 23.91 -23.63 -3.51
C CYS A 202 24.72 -24.33 -2.40
N GLU A 203 25.88 -23.78 -2.05
CA GLU A 203 26.74 -24.36 -1.02
C GLU A 203 26.04 -24.42 0.35
N PHE A 204 25.35 -23.35 0.76
CA PHE A 204 24.56 -23.31 1.99
C PHE A 204 23.60 -24.50 2.11
N ILE A 205 22.90 -24.86 1.03
CA ILE A 205 21.92 -25.95 1.04
C ILE A 205 22.62 -27.30 1.15
N LYS A 206 23.83 -27.48 0.61
CA LYS A 206 24.61 -28.71 0.83
C LYS A 206 24.92 -28.94 2.31
N HIS A 207 25.19 -27.88 3.06
CA HIS A 207 25.41 -27.95 4.52
C HIS A 207 24.11 -28.01 5.32
N ARG A 208 22.96 -27.62 4.73
CA ARG A 208 21.64 -27.66 5.37
C ARG A 208 20.54 -28.09 4.37
N PRO A 209 20.42 -29.40 4.07
CA PRO A 209 19.60 -29.89 2.94
C PRO A 209 18.10 -29.59 3.02
N ASN A 210 17.54 -29.44 4.21
CA ASN A 210 16.11 -29.16 4.42
C ASN A 210 15.77 -27.66 4.33
N THR A 211 16.66 -26.86 3.75
CA THR A 211 16.46 -25.42 3.60
C THR A 211 15.43 -25.11 2.51
N ILE A 212 14.45 -24.26 2.86
CA ILE A 212 13.49 -23.69 1.93
C ILE A 212 14.21 -22.61 1.11
N LEU A 213 14.39 -22.86 -0.19
CA LEU A 213 15.06 -21.93 -1.10
C LEU A 213 14.09 -20.81 -1.52
N LEU A 214 14.51 -19.56 -1.37
CA LEU A 214 13.87 -18.37 -1.93
C LEU A 214 14.80 -17.71 -2.95
N PRO A 215 14.56 -17.97 -4.26
CA PRO A 215 15.37 -17.40 -5.31
C PRO A 215 15.15 -15.90 -5.50
N ALA A 216 16.24 -15.14 -5.48
CA ALA A 216 16.30 -13.73 -5.84
C ALA A 216 17.51 -13.45 -6.77
N PRO A 217 17.55 -14.08 -7.97
CA PRO A 217 18.60 -13.83 -8.94
C PRO A 217 18.50 -12.41 -9.53
N ILE A 218 19.64 -11.87 -9.95
CA ILE A 218 19.67 -10.67 -10.80
C ILE A 218 19.96 -11.08 -12.25
N PRO A 219 19.40 -10.39 -13.26
CA PRO A 219 19.57 -10.77 -14.66
C PRO A 219 21.02 -10.75 -15.12
N GLU A 220 21.80 -9.83 -14.57
CA GLU A 220 23.21 -9.65 -14.86
C GLU A 220 23.93 -9.19 -13.57
N PRO A 221 25.17 -9.65 -13.31
CA PRO A 221 25.97 -9.17 -12.20
C PRO A 221 26.21 -7.65 -12.26
N GLU A 222 26.13 -6.98 -11.11
CA GLU A 222 26.35 -5.53 -10.99
C GLU A 222 27.71 -5.08 -11.51
N LYS A 223 28.74 -5.94 -11.41
CA LYS A 223 30.07 -5.70 -11.99
C LYS A 223 30.00 -5.50 -13.51
N ILE A 224 29.12 -6.23 -14.20
CA ILE A 224 28.93 -6.10 -15.63
C ILE A 224 28.03 -4.88 -15.91
N SER A 225 26.94 -4.72 -15.17
CA SER A 225 25.98 -3.64 -15.41
C SER A 225 26.51 -2.24 -15.11
N PHE A 226 27.41 -2.10 -14.12
CA PHE A 226 27.90 -0.82 -13.60
C PHE A 226 29.42 -0.70 -13.51
N GLY A 227 30.17 -1.75 -13.87
CA GLY A 227 31.63 -1.79 -13.73
C GLY A 227 32.14 -2.01 -12.29
N VAL A 228 31.24 -2.08 -11.30
CA VAL A 228 31.56 -2.24 -9.88
C VAL A 228 30.71 -3.33 -9.25
N SER A 229 31.31 -4.14 -8.35
CA SER A 229 30.60 -5.21 -7.63
C SER A 229 29.85 -4.71 -6.39
N ALA A 230 29.41 -3.44 -6.39
CA ALA A 230 28.67 -2.88 -5.27
C ALA A 230 27.25 -3.47 -5.25
N PRO A 231 26.81 -4.10 -4.15
CA PRO A 231 25.44 -4.61 -4.05
C PRO A 231 24.43 -3.47 -4.17
N THR A 232 23.66 -3.47 -5.24
CA THR A 232 22.59 -2.52 -5.56
C THR A 232 21.36 -3.32 -5.98
N THR A 233 21.31 -3.79 -7.22
CA THR A 233 20.24 -4.62 -7.78
C THR A 233 19.98 -5.87 -6.93
N SER A 234 21.04 -6.52 -6.46
CA SER A 234 20.97 -7.71 -5.59
C SER A 234 20.29 -7.42 -4.25
N THR A 235 20.52 -6.23 -3.68
CA THR A 235 19.88 -5.81 -2.44
C THR A 235 18.42 -5.41 -2.67
N THR A 236 18.11 -4.78 -3.81
CA THR A 236 16.74 -4.41 -4.19
C THR A 236 15.85 -5.64 -4.37
N VAL A 237 16.31 -6.68 -5.09
CA VAL A 237 15.53 -7.91 -5.27
C VAL A 237 15.33 -8.66 -3.95
N ALA A 238 16.37 -8.74 -3.11
CA ALA A 238 16.27 -9.39 -1.80
C ALA A 238 15.25 -8.67 -0.90
N LEU A 239 15.29 -7.33 -0.87
CA LEU A 239 14.35 -6.53 -0.12
C LEU A 239 12.91 -6.75 -0.61
N ALA A 240 12.69 -6.74 -1.92
CA ALA A 240 11.37 -6.91 -2.52
C ALA A 240 10.76 -8.28 -2.19
N VAL A 241 11.54 -9.37 -2.28
CA VAL A 241 11.07 -10.72 -1.90
C VAL A 241 10.74 -10.79 -0.42
N GLY A 242 11.60 -10.24 0.44
CA GLY A 242 11.34 -10.21 1.87
C GLY A 242 10.09 -9.41 2.24
N ASP A 243 9.87 -8.25 1.63
CA ASP A 243 8.65 -7.45 1.84
C ASP A 243 7.40 -8.19 1.32
N ALA A 244 7.49 -8.92 0.20
CA ALA A 244 6.40 -9.74 -0.33
C ALA A 244 6.02 -10.87 0.63
N ILE A 245 7.00 -11.55 1.24
CA ILE A 245 6.75 -12.56 2.27
C ILE A 245 6.15 -11.94 3.52
N ALA A 246 6.68 -10.80 3.97
CA ALA A 246 6.17 -10.11 5.16
C ALA A 246 4.70 -9.74 5.02
N VAL A 247 4.32 -9.12 3.89
CA VAL A 247 2.92 -8.76 3.61
C VAL A 247 2.05 -10.00 3.51
N THR A 248 2.50 -11.06 2.84
CA THR A 248 1.68 -12.26 2.62
C THR A 248 1.48 -13.06 3.91
N ALA A 249 2.55 -13.31 4.68
CA ALA A 249 2.46 -13.96 5.98
C ALA A 249 1.60 -13.17 6.96
N ALA A 250 1.67 -11.83 6.94
CA ALA A 250 0.84 -11.00 7.79
C ALA A 250 -0.65 -11.11 7.44
N LYS A 251 -1.02 -11.34 6.17
CA LYS A 251 -2.41 -11.57 5.75
C LYS A 251 -2.94 -12.91 6.26
N GLU A 252 -2.09 -13.93 6.35
CA GLU A 252 -2.48 -15.23 6.89
C GLU A 252 -2.59 -15.23 8.41
N ILE A 253 -1.75 -14.46 9.10
CA ILE A 253 -1.75 -14.38 10.57
C ILE A 253 -2.88 -13.48 11.10
N ASN A 254 -3.21 -12.40 10.38
CA ASN A 254 -4.09 -11.35 10.87
C ASN A 254 -5.35 -11.23 10.02
N SER A 255 -6.52 -11.09 10.67
CA SER A 255 -7.78 -10.79 10.00
C SER A 255 -7.79 -9.43 9.28
N SER A 256 -7.05 -8.44 9.81
CA SER A 256 -6.86 -7.13 9.16
C SER A 256 -5.47 -6.56 9.42
N ILE A 257 -4.67 -6.47 8.35
CA ILE A 257 -3.32 -5.86 8.41
C ILE A 257 -3.39 -4.39 8.84
N ALA A 258 -4.38 -3.62 8.37
CA ALA A 258 -4.47 -2.19 8.65
C ALA A 258 -4.66 -1.90 10.14
N VAL A 259 -5.51 -2.68 10.81
CA VAL A 259 -5.76 -2.56 12.25
C VAL A 259 -4.50 -2.88 13.04
N VAL A 260 -3.81 -3.94 12.65
CA VAL A 260 -2.58 -4.39 13.30
C VAL A 260 -1.44 -3.39 13.10
N PHE A 261 -1.32 -2.85 11.89
CA PHE A 261 -0.37 -1.80 11.57
C PHE A 261 -0.64 -0.53 12.40
N ALA A 262 -1.89 -0.11 12.55
CA ALA A 262 -2.27 1.04 13.38
C ALA A 262 -1.87 0.85 14.86
N LYS A 263 -2.08 -0.36 15.40
CA LYS A 263 -1.72 -0.70 16.79
C LYS A 263 -0.21 -0.57 17.04
N ASN A 264 0.61 -0.96 16.07
CA ASN A 264 2.07 -0.97 16.20
C ASN A 264 2.73 0.39 15.89
N HIS A 265 1.97 1.39 15.41
CA HIS A 265 2.49 2.73 15.11
C HIS A 265 1.69 3.85 15.79
N PRO A 266 1.60 3.87 17.13
CA PRO A 266 0.72 4.80 17.87
C PRO A 266 1.10 6.29 17.71
N GLY A 267 2.34 6.61 17.33
CA GLY A 267 2.85 7.99 17.23
C GLY A 267 3.20 8.47 15.82
N GLY A 268 2.97 7.67 14.78
CA GLY A 268 3.33 8.00 13.40
C GLY A 268 2.15 8.51 12.56
N ALA A 269 2.43 9.36 11.56
CA ALA A 269 1.43 9.85 10.61
C ALA A 269 0.64 8.72 9.92
N ILE A 270 1.27 7.55 9.72
CA ILE A 270 0.65 6.38 9.08
C ILE A 270 -0.30 5.65 10.05
N GLY A 271 0.01 5.61 11.35
CA GLY A 271 -0.91 5.08 12.36
C GLY A 271 -2.13 5.97 12.61
N ALA A 272 -1.99 7.28 12.36
CA ALA A 272 -3.11 8.23 12.34
C ALA A 272 -4.03 8.01 11.11
N ALA A 273 -3.48 7.64 9.95
CA ALA A 273 -4.27 7.32 8.75
C ALA A 273 -5.00 5.97 8.85
N ALA A 274 -4.47 5.01 9.61
CA ALA A 274 -5.08 3.70 9.87
C ALA A 274 -5.96 3.67 11.14
N ARG A 275 -6.14 4.81 11.82
CA ARG A 275 -7.04 4.92 12.98
C ARG A 275 -8.47 4.70 12.49
N GLN A 276 -9.14 3.69 13.04
CA GLN A 276 -10.58 3.56 12.82
C GLN A 276 -11.28 4.84 13.30
N PRO A 277 -12.11 5.45 12.45
CA PRO A 277 -12.84 6.65 12.83
C PRO A 277 -13.74 6.33 14.03
N ARG A 278 -13.74 7.20 15.03
CA ARG A 278 -14.46 6.98 16.30
C ARG A 278 -15.77 7.75 16.34
N ILE A 279 -15.78 8.92 15.72
CA ILE A 279 -16.91 9.85 15.70
C ILE A 279 -17.30 10.20 14.27
N ILE A 280 -18.52 10.69 14.08
CA ILE A 280 -19.07 11.10 12.79
C ILE A 280 -18.16 12.12 12.09
N LYS A 281 -17.56 13.05 12.85
CA LYS A 281 -16.60 14.03 12.31
C LYS A 281 -15.43 13.40 11.55
N ASP A 282 -15.00 12.19 11.92
CA ASP A 282 -13.84 11.54 11.30
C ASP A 282 -14.16 10.96 9.90
N ILE A 283 -15.45 10.83 9.55
CA ILE A 283 -15.91 10.24 8.27
C ILE A 283 -16.81 11.15 7.45
N ALA A 284 -17.45 12.12 8.09
CA ALA A 284 -18.43 12.96 7.42
C ALA A 284 -17.78 14.09 6.63
N VAL A 285 -18.40 14.43 5.50
CA VAL A 285 -18.06 15.63 4.73
C VAL A 285 -19.02 16.74 5.13
N SER A 286 -18.50 17.92 5.46
CA SER A 286 -19.34 19.08 5.74
C SER A 286 -20.10 19.50 4.48
N TRP A 287 -21.37 19.87 4.60
CA TRP A 287 -22.17 20.34 3.46
C TRP A 287 -21.54 21.54 2.73
N CYS A 288 -20.80 22.39 3.46
CA CYS A 288 -20.11 23.54 2.90
C CYS A 288 -18.86 23.17 2.10
N ASP A 289 -18.27 22.00 2.37
CA ASP A 289 -17.02 21.54 1.75
C ASP A 289 -17.28 20.68 0.50
N ILE A 290 -18.55 20.41 0.18
CA ILE A 290 -18.94 19.70 -1.04
C ILE A 290 -18.91 20.69 -2.21
N PRO A 291 -18.08 20.45 -3.25
CA PRO A 291 -18.00 21.34 -4.40
C PRO A 291 -19.32 21.38 -5.17
N VAL A 292 -19.69 22.56 -5.64
CA VAL A 292 -20.89 22.77 -6.46
C VAL A 292 -20.54 22.44 -7.91
N ALA A 293 -21.32 21.58 -8.57
CA ALA A 293 -21.25 21.47 -10.02
C ALA A 293 -21.59 22.84 -10.62
N ALA A 294 -20.75 23.34 -11.54
CA ALA A 294 -20.83 24.71 -12.05
C ALA A 294 -22.29 25.16 -12.32
N GLU A 295 -22.63 26.37 -11.88
CA GLU A 295 -23.91 27.01 -12.15
C GLU A 295 -24.03 27.28 -13.66
N THR A 296 -24.48 26.30 -14.42
CA THR A 296 -24.92 26.51 -15.80
C THR A 296 -26.44 26.59 -15.78
N GLU A 297 -26.97 27.75 -16.13
CA GLU A 297 -28.40 28.11 -16.08
C GLU A 297 -29.30 27.24 -16.99
N GLU A 298 -28.75 26.32 -17.79
CA GLU A 298 -29.54 25.38 -18.59
C GLU A 298 -28.89 23.99 -18.54
N GLU A 299 -29.66 23.02 -17.99
CA GLU A 299 -29.47 21.56 -18.00
C GLU A 299 -28.04 21.03 -17.71
N SER A 300 -27.72 20.83 -16.42
CA SER A 300 -26.57 20.00 -16.05
C SER A 300 -26.74 18.58 -16.60
N LEU A 301 -25.70 18.05 -17.26
CA LEU A 301 -25.69 16.72 -17.83
C LEU A 301 -24.95 15.72 -16.94
N GLY A 302 -25.14 14.42 -17.19
CA GLY A 302 -24.38 13.36 -16.52
C GLY A 302 -22.86 13.52 -16.66
N PHE A 303 -22.38 14.08 -17.77
CA PHE A 303 -20.97 14.39 -17.98
C PHE A 303 -20.43 15.44 -17.00
N ASP A 304 -21.19 16.51 -16.74
CA ASP A 304 -20.77 17.60 -15.85
C ASP A 304 -20.64 17.09 -14.41
N LEU A 305 -21.57 16.24 -14.01
CA LEU A 305 -21.55 15.61 -12.70
C LEU A 305 -20.38 14.63 -12.54
N LEU A 306 -20.07 13.85 -13.59
CA LEU A 306 -18.91 12.95 -13.59
C LEU A 306 -17.59 13.73 -13.50
N ARG A 307 -17.47 14.81 -14.26
CA ARG A 307 -16.30 15.70 -14.24
C ARG A 307 -16.13 16.35 -12.87
N ALA A 308 -17.19 16.95 -12.33
CA ALA A 308 -17.17 17.55 -11.00
C ALA A 308 -16.83 16.52 -9.90
N GLY A 309 -17.28 15.26 -10.07
CA GLY A 309 -16.95 14.16 -9.16
C GLY A 309 -15.48 13.74 -9.21
N LEU A 310 -14.86 13.79 -10.39
CA LEU A 310 -13.42 13.52 -10.57
C LEU A 310 -12.56 14.65 -9.98
N ASP A 311 -12.99 15.90 -10.12
CA ASP A 311 -12.29 17.07 -9.58
C ASP A 311 -12.51 17.24 -8.06
N SER A 312 -13.51 16.55 -7.49
CA SER A 312 -13.84 16.61 -6.06
C SER A 312 -12.88 15.76 -5.22
N VAL A 313 -12.22 16.40 -4.26
CA VAL A 313 -11.33 15.73 -3.28
C VAL A 313 -12.06 14.64 -2.49
N THR A 314 -13.36 14.82 -2.24
CA THR A 314 -14.19 13.86 -1.49
C THR A 314 -15.00 12.94 -2.39
N GLY A 315 -15.03 13.22 -3.70
CA GLY A 315 -15.90 12.57 -4.68
C GLY A 315 -17.39 12.92 -4.55
N TRP A 316 -17.78 13.79 -3.62
CA TRP A 316 -19.14 14.31 -3.51
C TRP A 316 -19.30 15.56 -4.38
N VAL A 317 -20.50 15.77 -4.92
CA VAL A 317 -20.83 16.95 -5.71
C VAL A 317 -22.20 17.48 -5.33
N ARG A 318 -22.32 18.79 -5.13
CA ARG A 318 -23.57 19.47 -4.82
C ARG A 318 -24.17 20.04 -6.11
N VAL A 319 -25.47 19.81 -6.30
CA VAL A 319 -26.26 20.39 -7.39
C VAL A 319 -27.47 21.05 -6.74
N GLN A 320 -27.45 22.39 -6.64
CA GLN A 320 -28.43 23.17 -5.88
C GLN A 320 -28.57 22.64 -4.42
N ASP A 321 -29.78 22.26 -4.00
CA ASP A 321 -30.08 21.68 -2.68
C ASP A 321 -30.05 20.14 -2.66
N ARG A 322 -29.45 19.54 -3.69
CA ARG A 322 -29.25 18.09 -3.83
C ARG A 322 -27.77 17.76 -3.86
N VAL A 323 -27.45 16.49 -3.60
CA VAL A 323 -26.07 15.99 -3.64
C VAL A 323 -25.99 14.70 -4.45
N ALA A 324 -24.90 14.52 -5.18
CA ALA A 324 -24.50 13.23 -5.71
C ALA A 324 -23.38 12.65 -4.86
N SER A 325 -23.50 11.36 -4.53
CA SER A 325 -22.49 10.63 -3.79
C SER A 325 -21.44 10.05 -4.74
N PRO A 326 -20.21 9.76 -4.26
CA PRO A 326 -19.21 9.05 -5.06
C PRO A 326 -19.75 7.72 -5.63
N GLY A 327 -20.66 7.07 -4.90
CA GLY A 327 -21.27 5.82 -5.31
C GLY A 327 -22.27 5.97 -6.46
N THR A 328 -23.04 7.05 -6.50
CA THR A 328 -24.01 7.32 -7.58
C THR A 328 -23.32 7.87 -8.81
N ILE A 329 -22.32 8.76 -8.66
CA ILE A 329 -21.51 9.28 -9.76
C ILE A 329 -20.78 8.15 -10.51
N ARG A 330 -20.22 7.17 -9.79
CA ARG A 330 -19.57 6.00 -10.42
C ARG A 330 -20.52 5.09 -11.23
N LYS A 331 -21.83 5.20 -11.02
CA LYS A 331 -22.82 4.43 -11.78
C LYS A 331 -23.22 5.11 -13.09
N ILE A 332 -22.82 6.37 -13.31
CA ILE A 332 -23.10 7.10 -14.56
C ILE A 332 -22.41 6.38 -15.71
N GLY A 333 -23.20 5.75 -16.57
CA GLY A 333 -22.71 5.01 -17.72
C GLY A 333 -22.54 5.92 -18.94
N ARG A 334 -21.96 5.37 -20.02
CA ARG A 334 -21.81 6.09 -21.30
C ARG A 334 -23.14 6.62 -21.85
N HIS A 335 -24.25 5.92 -21.59
CA HIS A 335 -25.59 6.30 -22.05
C HIS A 335 -26.22 7.44 -21.23
N ASP A 336 -25.66 7.77 -20.07
CA ASP A 336 -26.20 8.78 -19.16
C ASP A 336 -25.42 10.10 -19.25
N LEU A 337 -24.26 10.12 -19.91
CA LEU A 337 -23.40 11.30 -20.05
C LEU A 337 -24.10 12.49 -20.71
N ASN A 338 -24.97 12.23 -21.69
CA ASN A 338 -25.69 13.26 -22.45
C ASN A 338 -27.14 13.45 -21.97
N LYS A 339 -27.54 12.78 -20.88
CA LYS A 339 -28.88 12.96 -20.31
C LYS A 339 -28.83 14.08 -19.28
N SER A 340 -29.96 14.78 -19.15
CA SER A 340 -30.18 15.68 -18.03
C SER A 340 -30.11 14.90 -16.71
N LEU A 341 -29.60 15.51 -15.65
CA LEU A 341 -29.53 14.88 -14.33
C LEU A 341 -30.91 14.47 -13.79
N GLU A 342 -32.00 15.08 -14.28
CA GLU A 342 -33.37 14.69 -13.91
C GLU A 342 -33.80 13.35 -14.51
N GLU A 343 -33.19 12.94 -15.62
CA GLU A 343 -33.51 11.69 -16.33
C GLU A 343 -32.69 10.49 -15.81
N ILE A 344 -31.69 10.75 -14.96
CA ILE A 344 -30.84 9.70 -14.39
C ILE A 344 -31.39 9.32 -13.01
N PRO A 345 -31.97 8.11 -12.87
CA PRO A 345 -32.59 7.70 -11.61
C PRO A 345 -31.56 7.61 -10.48
N ASP A 346 -31.96 8.03 -9.28
CA ASP A 346 -31.20 7.94 -8.03
C ASP A 346 -29.82 8.61 -8.04
N VAL A 347 -29.53 9.50 -8.99
CA VAL A 347 -28.20 10.13 -9.09
C VAL A 347 -28.00 11.23 -8.05
N LEU A 348 -29.07 11.96 -7.73
CA LEU A 348 -29.13 13.08 -6.78
C LEU A 348 -30.04 12.76 -5.59
N MET A 349 -29.56 13.02 -4.37
CA MET A 349 -30.38 12.99 -3.16
C MET A 349 -30.66 14.39 -2.64
N SER A 350 -31.91 14.66 -2.27
CA SER A 350 -32.29 15.91 -1.62
C SER A 350 -31.69 16.03 -0.23
N LYS A 351 -31.22 17.23 0.14
CA LYS A 351 -30.76 17.55 1.50
C LYS A 351 -31.82 17.27 2.56
N ALA A 352 -33.10 17.41 2.23
CA ALA A 352 -34.21 17.17 3.16
C ALA A 352 -34.32 15.70 3.61
N LEU A 353 -33.77 14.78 2.83
CA LEU A 353 -33.75 13.34 3.15
C LEU A 353 -32.50 12.92 3.94
N MET A 354 -31.60 13.86 4.26
CA MET A 354 -30.37 13.56 4.99
C MET A 354 -30.59 13.60 6.49
N LEU A 355 -30.02 12.60 7.16
CA LEU A 355 -30.01 12.54 8.62
C LEU A 355 -28.95 13.49 9.17
N SER A 356 -29.39 14.41 10.04
CA SER A 356 -28.50 15.29 10.78
C SER A 356 -28.05 14.62 12.08
N LEU A 357 -26.75 14.45 12.25
CA LEU A 357 -26.13 13.90 13.46
C LEU A 357 -25.11 14.89 14.01
N SER A 358 -24.96 14.93 15.34
CA SER A 358 -23.88 15.69 15.99
C SER A 358 -22.53 15.15 15.54
N SER A 359 -21.56 16.05 15.30
CA SER A 359 -20.19 15.70 14.88
C SER A 359 -19.46 14.81 15.89
N GLU A 360 -19.80 14.94 17.18
CA GLU A 360 -19.24 14.14 18.29
C GLU A 360 -19.96 12.79 18.49
N THR A 361 -21.00 12.50 17.71
CA THR A 361 -21.71 11.21 17.78
C THR A 361 -20.74 10.09 17.42
N THR A 362 -20.62 9.07 18.26
CA THR A 362 -19.76 7.92 17.93
C THR A 362 -20.33 7.13 16.75
N ILE A 363 -19.46 6.47 15.97
CA ILE A 363 -19.92 5.61 14.85
C ILE A 363 -20.89 4.52 15.35
N ARG A 364 -20.68 4.00 16.57
CA ARG A 364 -21.60 3.03 17.19
C ARG A 364 -22.98 3.62 17.43
N GLN A 365 -23.06 4.79 18.07
CA GLN A 365 -24.33 5.47 18.33
C GLN A 365 -25.05 5.83 17.03
N ALA A 366 -24.32 6.32 16.01
CA ALA A 366 -24.90 6.61 14.71
C ALA A 366 -25.52 5.36 14.06
N ARG A 367 -24.86 4.20 14.17
CA ARG A 367 -25.39 2.92 13.69
C ARG A 367 -26.65 2.49 14.45
N ASP A 368 -26.67 2.69 15.77
CA ASP A 368 -27.84 2.33 16.58
C ASP A 368 -29.04 3.24 16.26
N ILE A 369 -28.82 4.53 16.00
CA ILE A 369 -29.85 5.47 15.53
C ILE A 369 -30.43 4.99 14.19
N LEU A 370 -29.57 4.62 13.22
CA LEU A 370 -30.00 4.11 11.92
C LEU A 370 -30.81 2.81 12.03
N LYS A 371 -30.38 1.88 12.89
CA LYS A 371 -31.11 0.62 13.14
C LYS A 371 -32.49 0.87 13.76
N ASN A 372 -32.57 1.81 14.70
CA ASN A 372 -33.83 2.13 15.37
C ASN A 372 -34.85 2.82 14.44
N MET A 373 -34.38 3.61 13.46
CA MET A 373 -35.24 4.21 12.43
C MET A 373 -35.85 3.17 11.47
N GLN A 374 -35.27 1.98 11.36
CA GLN A 374 -35.82 0.89 10.52
C GLN A 374 -36.82 0.01 11.26
N LEU A 375 -36.84 0.06 12.59
CA LEU A 375 -37.73 -0.72 13.43
C LEU A 375 -39.07 -0.01 13.71
N SER A 376 -39.26 1.22 13.22
CA SER A 376 -40.59 1.86 13.20
C SER A 376 -41.38 1.35 11.99
N PRO A 377 -42.43 0.53 12.17
CA PRO A 377 -43.27 0.10 11.07
C PRO A 377 -44.29 1.20 10.81
N ASN A 378 -44.00 2.06 9.84
CA ASN A 378 -44.98 2.81 9.05
C ASN A 378 -44.20 3.58 7.98
N ASP A 379 -44.14 3.00 6.78
CA ASP A 379 -44.31 3.67 5.48
C ASP A 379 -43.66 2.83 4.37
N GLU A 380 -44.32 2.81 3.21
CA GLU A 380 -44.23 1.81 2.14
C GLU A 380 -42.92 1.78 1.31
N ASP A 381 -41.84 2.42 1.75
CA ASP A 381 -40.59 2.55 0.95
C ASP A 381 -39.50 1.52 1.32
N MET A 382 -39.86 0.23 1.38
CA MET A 382 -38.95 -0.88 1.71
C MET A 382 -37.97 -1.30 0.59
N ALA A 383 -37.89 -0.57 -0.53
CA ALA A 383 -36.99 -0.94 -1.64
C ALA A 383 -35.59 -0.31 -1.55
N TYR A 384 -35.43 0.81 -0.83
CA TYR A 384 -34.21 1.63 -0.89
C TYR A 384 -33.21 1.36 0.25
N THR A 385 -33.63 0.70 1.33
CA THR A 385 -32.79 0.38 2.49
C THR A 385 -31.73 -0.68 2.22
N ASP A 386 -31.93 -1.58 1.25
CA ASP A 386 -31.04 -2.72 1.01
C ASP A 386 -29.66 -2.34 0.46
N ALA A 387 -29.56 -1.28 -0.36
CA ALA A 387 -28.31 -0.87 -0.99
C ALA A 387 -27.30 -0.27 0.01
N LEU A 388 -27.79 0.32 1.10
CA LEU A 388 -26.98 0.91 2.17
C LEU A 388 -26.53 -0.18 3.18
N TRP A 389 -27.36 -1.22 3.36
CA TRP A 389 -27.10 -2.37 4.20
C TRP A 389 -26.04 -3.33 3.67
N GLN A 390 -25.96 -3.51 2.35
CA GLN A 390 -25.01 -4.46 1.76
C GLN A 390 -23.56 -4.03 1.99
N ARG A 391 -23.28 -2.72 2.11
CA ARG A 391 -21.94 -2.17 2.31
C ARG A 391 -21.45 -2.08 3.76
N ILE A 392 -22.35 -2.13 4.75
CA ILE A 392 -21.96 -2.13 6.18
C ILE A 392 -21.55 -3.53 6.64
N ARG A 393 -22.05 -4.58 5.99
CA ARG A 393 -21.59 -5.97 6.19
C ARG A 393 -20.14 -6.20 5.75
N ASP A 394 -19.64 -5.40 4.80
CA ASP A 394 -18.29 -5.54 4.24
C ASP A 394 -17.18 -4.92 5.13
N TYR A 395 -17.51 -4.46 6.34
CA TYR A 395 -16.58 -3.87 7.32
C TYR A 395 -16.36 -4.71 8.59
N ASP A 396 -16.96 -5.90 8.68
CA ASP A 396 -16.52 -6.99 9.58
C ASP A 396 -15.39 -7.78 8.91
#